data_AF-A0A2S2NCX3-F1
#
_entry.id   AF-A0A2S2NCX3-F1
#
_cell.length_a   1.000
_cell.length_b   1.000
_cell.length_c   1.000
_cell.angle_alpha   90.00
_cell.angle_beta   90.00
_cell.angle_gamma   90.00
#
_symmetry.space_group_name_H-M   'P 1'
#
loop_
_entity.id
_entity.type
_entity.pdbx_description
1 polymer ?
#
loop_
_entity_poly.entity_id
_entity_poly.type
_entity_poly.pdbx_seq_one_letter_code
_entity_poly.pdbx_strand_id
1 'polypeptide(L)'
;NLRAKINVYLNPIVKNGITYADVIDIKLTFTTTKMRLKLDNLFKGDNALGSNINTFLNENCKDILAELQTNFESALAAAFSGVAQQFFYIVPYNQVFIE
;
A
#
# COMPACT_ATOMS: atom_id res chain seq x y z
N ASN A 1 -6.06 14.57 -5.23
CA ASN A 1 -7.18 13.66 -5.54
C ASN A 1 -6.64 12.24 -5.65
N LEU A 2 -6.41 11.60 -4.51
CA LEU A 2 -6.08 10.18 -4.42
C LEU A 2 -7.37 9.43 -4.09
N ARG A 3 -7.68 8.37 -4.84
CA ARG A 3 -8.75 7.42 -4.52
C ARG A 3 -8.14 6.05 -4.43
N ALA A 4 -8.22 5.43 -3.26
CA ALA A 4 -7.77 4.06 -3.05
C ALA A 4 -8.99 3.15 -2.87
N LYS A 5 -8.90 1.92 -3.39
CA LYS A 5 -9.80 0.82 -3.10
C LYS A 5 -8.99 -0.27 -2.42
N ILE A 6 -9.40 -0.66 -1.23
CA ILE A 6 -8.77 -1.73 -0.46
C ILE A 6 -9.81 -2.82 -0.25
N ASN A 7 -9.49 -4.04 -0.68
CA ASN A 7 -10.28 -5.22 -0.40
C ASN A 7 -9.45 -6.11 0.54
N VAL A 8 -10.03 -6.46 1.68
CA VAL A 8 -9.40 -7.30 2.69
C VAL A 8 -10.17 -8.62 2.72
N TYR A 9 -9.46 -9.73 2.57
CA TYR A 9 -10.02 -11.08 2.59
C TYR A 9 -9.63 -11.75 3.90
N LEU A 10 -10.64 -12.12 4.69
CA LEU A 10 -10.49 -12.63 6.05
C LEU A 10 -11.17 -13.98 6.19
N ASN A 11 -10.57 -14.89 6.96
CA ASN A 11 -11.23 -16.11 7.41
C ASN A 11 -11.36 -16.11 8.93
N PRO A 12 -12.50 -16.56 9.49
CA PRO A 12 -12.60 -16.76 10.94
C PRO A 12 -11.72 -17.94 11.37
N ILE A 13 -10.98 -17.76 12.46
CA ILE A 13 -10.15 -18.80 13.08
C ILE A 13 -10.41 -18.87 14.58
N VAL A 14 -10.62 -20.07 15.12
CA VAL A 14 -10.82 -20.26 16.56
C VAL A 14 -9.49 -20.58 17.24
N LYS A 15 -9.14 -19.81 18.27
CA LYS A 15 -7.96 -20.03 19.12
C LYS A 15 -8.42 -19.99 20.58
N ASN A 16 -8.23 -21.08 21.32
CA ASN A 16 -8.62 -21.21 22.73
C ASN A 16 -10.10 -20.85 23.00
N GLY A 17 -11.00 -21.23 22.10
CA GLY A 17 -12.43 -20.93 22.21
C GLY A 17 -12.83 -19.50 21.83
N ILE A 18 -11.88 -18.65 21.44
CA ILE A 18 -12.13 -17.29 20.95
C ILE A 18 -11.95 -17.25 19.43
N THR A 19 -12.91 -16.67 18.72
CA THR A 19 -12.82 -16.46 17.27
C THR A 19 -12.06 -15.17 16.99
N TYR A 20 -11.04 -15.26 16.14
CA TYR A 20 -10.28 -14.15 15.56
C TYR A 20 -10.47 -14.13 14.05
N ALA A 21 -10.02 -13.06 13.38
CA ALA A 21 -9.90 -13.04 11.94
C ALA A 21 -8.46 -13.36 11.53
N ASP A 22 -8.29 -14.21 10.53
CA ASP A 22 -7.01 -14.45 9.87
C ASP A 22 -6.99 -13.69 8.54
N VAL A 23 -5.93 -12.93 8.28
CA VAL A 23 -5.81 -12.11 7.06
C VAL A 23 -5.21 -12.97 5.95
N ILE A 24 -6.04 -13.32 4.98
CA ILE A 24 -5.64 -14.16 3.84
C ILE A 24 -4.97 -13.34 2.76
N ASP A 25 -5.56 -12.20 2.41
CA ASP A 25 -5.06 -11.34 1.33
C ASP A 25 -5.55 -9.90 1.51
N ILE A 26 -4.75 -8.94 1.03
CA ILE A 26 -5.14 -7.54 0.89
C ILE A 26 -4.84 -7.11 -0.53
N LYS A 27 -5.90 -6.71 -1.24
CA LYS A 27 -5.79 -6.14 -2.59
C LYS A 27 -6.03 -4.65 -2.52
N LEU A 28 -4.97 -3.88 -2.74
CA LEU A 28 -5.01 -2.43 -2.82
C LEU A 28 -4.86 -2.00 -4.27
N THR A 29 -5.76 -1.13 -4.73
CA THR A 29 -5.56 -0.35 -5.94
C THR A 29 -5.75 1.11 -5.65
N PHE A 30 -5.09 1.99 -6.41
CA PHE A 30 -5.32 3.41 -6.29
C PHE A 30 -5.32 4.14 -7.63
N THR A 31 -6.00 5.27 -7.66
CA THR A 31 -5.97 6.20 -8.78
C THR A 31 -5.68 7.58 -8.24
N THR A 32 -4.79 8.31 -8.90
CA THR A 32 -4.55 9.72 -8.61
C THR A 32 -4.43 10.50 -9.89
N THR A 33 -4.89 11.75 -9.87
CA THR A 33 -4.73 12.65 -11.01
C THR A 33 -3.35 13.31 -11.06
N LYS A 34 -2.62 13.32 -9.94
CA LYS A 34 -1.27 13.88 -9.81
C LYS A 34 -0.48 13.06 -8.79
N MET A 35 0.75 12.71 -9.13
CA MET A 35 1.75 12.21 -8.20
C MET A 35 2.98 13.09 -8.34
N ARG A 36 3.72 13.28 -7.23
CA ARG A 36 5.03 13.93 -7.27
C ARG A 36 6.05 12.96 -6.71
N LEU A 37 7.04 12.64 -7.53
CA LEU A 37 8.16 11.80 -7.14
C LEU A 37 9.33 12.70 -6.73
N LYS A 38 9.94 12.36 -5.59
CA LYS A 38 11.20 12.92 -5.14
C LYS A 38 12.11 11.76 -4.77
N LEU A 39 13.10 11.52 -5.60
CA LEU A 39 14.13 10.54 -5.36
C LEU A 39 15.39 11.27 -4.89
N ASP A 40 15.82 10.94 -3.66
CA ASP A 40 17.04 11.47 -3.07
C ASP A 40 18.22 10.51 -3.35
N ASN A 41 19.44 11.06 -3.31
CA ASN A 41 20.68 10.30 -3.52
C ASN A 41 20.81 9.61 -4.89
N LEU A 42 20.12 10.13 -5.92
CA LEU A 42 20.36 9.72 -7.30
C LEU A 42 21.80 10.07 -7.70
N PHE A 43 22.42 9.21 -8.53
CA PHE A 43 23.77 9.42 -9.07
C PHE A 43 24.82 9.76 -8.00
N LYS A 44 24.75 9.11 -6.82
CA LYS A 44 25.65 9.35 -5.68
C LYS A 44 25.61 10.80 -5.14
N GLY A 45 24.44 11.44 -5.24
CA GLY A 45 24.23 12.79 -4.70
C GLY A 45 24.52 13.93 -5.67
N ASP A 46 24.68 13.66 -6.97
CA ASP A 46 24.75 14.72 -7.98
C ASP A 46 23.40 15.43 -8.10
N ASN A 47 23.34 16.65 -7.57
CA ASN A 47 22.12 17.45 -7.51
C ASN A 47 21.58 17.86 -8.88
N ALA A 48 22.46 18.10 -9.87
CA ALA A 48 22.03 18.54 -11.19
C ALA A 48 21.34 17.39 -11.94
N LEU A 49 21.96 16.22 -11.97
CA LEU A 49 21.39 15.03 -12.58
C LEU A 49 20.16 14.54 -11.81
N GLY A 50 20.22 14.55 -10.48
CA GLY A 50 19.10 14.19 -9.61
C GLY A 50 17.88 15.10 -9.82
N SER A 51 18.10 16.42 -9.93
CA SER A 51 17.01 17.37 -10.20
C SER A 51 16.41 17.14 -11.59
N ASN A 52 17.23 16.92 -12.62
CA ASN A 52 16.74 16.67 -13.97
C ASN A 52 15.87 15.41 -14.06
N ILE A 53 16.29 14.31 -13.39
CA ILE A 53 15.48 13.09 -13.33
C ILE A 53 14.18 13.33 -12.57
N ASN A 54 14.21 14.02 -11.42
CA ASN A 54 12.99 14.35 -10.70
C ASN A 54 12.03 15.21 -11.56
N THR A 55 12.53 16.18 -12.32
CA THR A 55 11.70 16.96 -13.26
C THR A 55 11.08 16.06 -14.33
N PHE A 56 11.89 15.25 -15.01
CA PHE A 56 11.42 14.34 -16.06
C PHE A 56 10.34 13.37 -15.55
N LEU A 57 10.54 12.78 -14.37
CA LEU A 57 9.57 11.87 -13.75
C LEU A 57 8.25 12.58 -13.41
N ASN A 58 8.32 13.83 -12.96
CA ASN A 58 7.14 14.61 -12.59
C ASN A 58 6.37 15.12 -13.81
N GLU A 59 7.06 15.48 -14.90
CA GLU A 59 6.44 15.87 -16.18
C GLU A 59 5.72 14.71 -16.86
N ASN A 60 6.31 13.52 -16.80
CA ASN A 60 5.77 12.30 -17.41
C ASN A 60 5.07 11.38 -16.38
N CYS A 61 4.64 11.96 -15.26
CA CYS A 61 4.20 11.20 -14.09
C CYS A 61 3.00 10.28 -14.36
N LYS A 62 2.17 10.59 -15.37
CA LYS A 62 1.02 9.76 -15.75
C LYS A 62 1.46 8.39 -16.29
N ASP A 63 2.43 8.38 -17.19
CA ASP A 63 2.90 7.14 -17.84
C ASP A 63 3.81 6.36 -16.88
N ILE A 64 4.67 7.08 -16.14
CA ILE A 64 5.46 6.49 -15.03
C ILE A 64 4.55 5.82 -14.01
N LEU A 65 3.45 6.49 -13.63
CA LEU A 65 2.49 5.88 -12.71
C LEU A 65 1.85 4.65 -13.34
N ALA A 66 1.43 4.68 -14.60
CA ALA A 66 0.83 3.51 -15.24
C ALA A 66 1.74 2.27 -15.22
N GLU A 67 3.06 2.44 -15.33
CA GLU A 67 4.03 1.35 -15.25
C GLU A 67 4.35 0.92 -13.81
N LEU A 68 4.53 1.89 -12.90
CA LEU A 68 4.96 1.62 -11.52
C LEU A 68 3.79 1.35 -10.56
N GLN A 69 2.56 1.62 -10.98
CA GLN A 69 1.36 1.53 -10.14
C GLN A 69 1.24 0.16 -9.51
N THR A 70 1.38 -0.92 -10.27
CA THR A 70 1.27 -2.29 -9.72
C THR A 70 2.33 -2.57 -8.66
N ASN A 71 3.55 -2.06 -8.83
CA ASN A 71 4.62 -2.24 -7.84
C ASN A 71 4.35 -1.44 -6.56
N PHE A 72 3.86 -0.21 -6.69
CA PHE A 72 3.42 0.58 -5.54
C PHE A 72 2.24 -0.06 -4.82
N GLU A 73 1.23 -0.51 -5.56
CA GLU A 73 0.06 -1.22 -5.03
C GLU A 73 0.48 -2.47 -4.27
N SER A 74 1.41 -3.26 -4.82
CA SER A 74 1.94 -4.46 -4.16
C SER A 74 2.71 -4.14 -2.88
N ALA A 75 3.58 -3.12 -2.91
CA ALA A 75 4.35 -2.71 -1.74
C ALA A 75 3.46 -2.17 -0.62
N LEU A 76 2.45 -1.36 -0.97
CA LEU A 76 1.45 -0.87 -0.03
C LEU A 76 0.60 -2.00 0.53
N ALA A 77 0.13 -2.93 -0.31
CA ALA A 77 -0.61 -4.11 0.12
C ALA A 77 0.19 -4.94 1.11
N ALA A 78 1.47 -5.21 0.85
CA ALA A 78 2.35 -5.93 1.76
C ALA A 78 2.52 -5.21 3.11
N ALA A 79 2.74 -3.89 3.09
CA ALA A 79 2.85 -3.09 4.30
C ALA A 79 1.55 -3.12 5.14
N PHE A 80 0.40 -2.95 4.49
CA PHE A 80 -0.89 -3.01 5.17
C PHE A 80 -1.23 -4.42 5.67
N SER A 81 -0.85 -5.47 4.95
CA SER A 81 -1.03 -6.86 5.39
C SER A 81 -0.33 -7.14 6.71
N GLY A 82 0.91 -6.66 6.88
CA GLY A 82 1.63 -6.82 8.15
C GLY A 82 0.91 -6.15 9.33
N VAL A 83 0.41 -4.92 9.12
CA VAL A 83 -0.36 -4.18 10.15
C VAL A 83 -1.68 -4.89 10.46
N ALA A 84 -2.43 -5.29 9.42
CA ALA A 84 -3.71 -5.96 9.58
C ALA A 84 -3.56 -7.30 10.31
N GLN A 85 -2.56 -8.11 9.95
CA GLN A 85 -2.28 -9.39 10.62
C GLN A 85 -2.02 -9.20 12.11
N GLN A 86 -1.20 -8.22 12.49
CA GLN A 86 -0.93 -7.92 13.90
C GLN A 86 -2.20 -7.52 14.66
N PHE A 87 -3.04 -6.67 14.06
CA PHE A 87 -4.29 -6.24 14.65
C PHE A 87 -5.27 -7.41 14.84
N PHE A 88 -5.57 -8.15 13.77
CA PHE A 88 -6.55 -9.23 13.82
C PHE A 88 -6.07 -10.47 14.60
N TYR A 89 -4.76 -10.60 14.84
CA TYR A 89 -4.21 -11.64 15.71
C TYR A 89 -4.59 -11.43 17.18
N ILE A 90 -4.74 -10.19 17.64
CA ILE A 90 -5.00 -9.87 19.06
C ILE A 90 -6.44 -9.45 19.34
N VAL A 91 -7.18 -8.94 18.35
CA VAL A 91 -8.55 -8.47 18.55
C VAL A 91 -9.57 -9.55 18.17
N PRO A 92 -10.43 -9.99 19.12
CA PRO A 92 -11.51 -10.94 18.83
C PRO A 92 -12.47 -10.46 17.74
N TYR A 93 -12.97 -11.41 16.95
CA TYR A 93 -13.83 -11.15 15.79
C TYR A 93 -15.08 -10.33 16.14
N ASN A 94 -15.74 -10.66 17.25
CA ASN A 94 -16.96 -9.98 17.72
C ASN A 94 -16.74 -8.55 18.22
N GLN A 95 -15.48 -8.12 18.42
CA GLN A 95 -15.16 -6.73 18.74
C GLN A 95 -14.95 -5.87 17.50
N VAL A 96 -14.64 -6.51 16.36
CA VAL A 96 -14.42 -5.81 15.08
C VAL A 96 -15.69 -5.78 14.24
N PHE A 97 -16.40 -6.91 14.18
CA PHE A 97 -17.61 -7.07 13.39
C PHE A 97 -18.81 -7.12 14.34
N ILE A 98 -19.44 -5.96 14.52
CA ILE A 98 -20.66 -5.82 15.30
C ILE A 98 -21.83 -6.02 14.33
N GLU A 99 -22.68 -7.02 14.59
CA GLU A 99 -23.95 -7.25 13.88
C GLU A 99 -25.02 -6.23 14.28
#